data_AF-A0A486XNN2-F1
#
_entry.id   AF-A0A486XNN2-F1
#
_cell.length_a   1.000
_cell.length_b   1.000
_cell.length_c   1.000
_cell.angle_alpha   90.00
_cell.angle_beta   90.00
_cell.angle_gamma   90.00
#
_symmetry.space_group_name_H-M   'P 1'
#
loop_
_entity.id
_entity.type
_entity.pdbx_description
1 polymer ?
#
loop_
_entity_poly.entity_id
_entity_poly.type
_entity_poly.pdbx_seq_one_letter_code
_entity_poly.pdbx_strand_id
1 'polypeptide(L)'
;MTPILATSANVFPEFEPKTQISTIFLEHDKHLLLLKRCHKEDQPNIWGTPGGKIERGEEPLQTVLRELKEETQIKLAPDEVVYQGHRSGRFN
;
A
#
# COMPACT_ATOMS: atom_id res chain seq x y z
N MET A 1 -22.16 -12.88 -6.78
CA MET A 1 -21.10 -11.89 -6.53
C MET A 1 -20.11 -12.01 -7.68
N THR A 2 -19.93 -10.95 -8.47
CA THR A 2 -19.16 -10.98 -9.72
C THR A 2 -17.66 -10.99 -9.40
N PRO A 3 -16.86 -11.92 -9.95
CA PRO A 3 -15.41 -11.85 -9.78
C PRO A 3 -14.86 -10.68 -10.62
N ILE A 4 -14.16 -9.76 -9.96
CA ILE A 4 -13.35 -8.74 -10.63
C ILE A 4 -11.97 -9.34 -10.83
N LEU A 5 -11.57 -9.55 -12.08
CA LEU A 5 -10.21 -9.95 -12.45
C LEU A 5 -9.30 -8.72 -12.39
N ALA A 6 -8.49 -8.59 -11.33
CA ALA A 6 -7.38 -7.66 -11.30
C ALA A 6 -6.12 -8.36 -11.83
N THR A 7 -5.88 -8.31 -13.14
CA THR A 7 -4.63 -8.87 -13.68
C THR A 7 -3.47 -7.94 -13.36
N SER A 8 -2.40 -8.49 -12.77
CA SER A 8 -1.10 -7.84 -12.54
C SER A 8 -0.22 -7.79 -13.79
N ALA A 9 -0.74 -8.14 -14.98
CA ALA A 9 0.03 -8.06 -16.21
C ALA A 9 0.51 -6.61 -16.39
N ASN A 10 1.83 -6.44 -16.43
CA ASN A 10 2.47 -5.15 -16.64
C ASN A 10 1.95 -4.58 -17.98
N VAL A 11 0.98 -3.67 -17.92
CA VAL A 11 0.27 -3.14 -19.11
C VAL A 11 1.20 -2.28 -19.99
N PHE A 12 2.44 -2.08 -19.54
CA PHE A 12 3.48 -1.30 -20.19
C PHE A 12 4.82 -2.07 -20.08
N PRO A 13 5.22 -2.81 -21.13
CA PRO A 13 6.45 -3.61 -21.12
C PRO A 13 7.72 -2.80 -20.83
N GLU A 14 7.72 -1.52 -21.21
CA GLU A 14 8.85 -0.58 -21.05
C GLU A 14 8.64 0.40 -19.88
N PHE A 15 7.73 0.10 -18.94
CA PHE A 15 7.52 0.98 -17.79
C PHE A 15 8.51 0.68 -16.68
N GLU A 16 9.46 1.59 -16.51
CA GLU A 16 10.34 1.65 -15.35
C GLU A 16 9.74 2.62 -14.31
N PRO A 17 9.11 2.13 -13.23
CA PRO A 17 8.53 2.99 -12.21
C PRO A 17 9.65 3.73 -11.46
N LYS A 18 9.55 5.07 -11.39
CA LYS A 18 10.43 5.89 -10.53
C LYS A 18 10.20 5.66 -9.03
N THR A 19 9.03 5.16 -8.67
CA THR A 19 8.63 4.89 -7.29
C THR A 19 7.60 3.78 -7.30
N GLN A 20 7.72 2.86 -6.36
CA GLN A 20 6.72 1.86 -6.04
C GLN A 20 6.25 2.08 -4.59
N ILE A 21 4.97 1.87 -4.37
CA ILE A 21 4.32 2.05 -3.06
C ILE A 21 3.57 0.77 -2.75
N SER A 22 3.66 0.31 -1.51
CA SER A 22 2.88 -0.79 -1.00
C SER A 22 1.98 -0.27 0.12
N THR A 23 0.70 -0.65 0.12
CA THR A 23 -0.29 -0.17 1.08
C THR A 23 -1.21 -1.29 1.53
N ILE A 24 -1.81 -1.14 2.72
CA ILE A 24 -2.68 -2.16 3.32
C ILE A 24 -4.01 -1.54 3.76
N PHE A 25 -5.10 -2.27 3.51
CA PHE A 25 -6.42 -1.97 4.07
C PHE A 25 -6.64 -2.86 5.29
N LEU A 26 -6.72 -2.28 6.47
CA LEU A 26 -7.09 -3.01 7.70
C LEU A 26 -8.53 -2.70 8.05
N GLU A 27 -9.35 -3.75 8.12
CA GLU A 27 -10.72 -3.68 8.62
C GLU A 27 -10.81 -4.36 10.00
N HIS A 28 -11.43 -3.70 10.96
CA HIS A 28 -11.80 -4.26 12.26
C HIS A 28 -13.19 -3.78 12.65
N ASP A 29 -14.09 -4.69 13.03
CA ASP A 29 -15.47 -4.38 13.39
C ASP A 29 -16.20 -3.47 12.37
N LYS A 30 -16.03 -3.73 11.07
CA LYS A 30 -16.58 -2.92 9.95
C LYS A 30 -16.05 -1.48 9.86
N HIS A 31 -14.93 -1.19 10.52
CA HIS A 31 -14.23 0.09 10.41
C HIS A 31 -12.90 -0.11 9.69
N LEU A 32 -12.58 0.81 8.78
CA LEU A 32 -11.30 0.86 8.11
C LEU A 32 -10.34 1.78 8.85
N LEU A 33 -9.11 1.31 9.06
CA LEU A 33 -8.02 2.14 9.56
C LEU A 33 -7.52 3.08 8.46
N LEU A 34 -7.60 4.38 8.69
CA LEU A 34 -7.00 5.42 7.87
C LEU A 34 -6.11 6.29 8.75
N LEU A 35 -5.02 6.79 8.17
CA LEU A 35 -4.09 7.71 8.80
C LEU A 35 -4.27 9.09 8.20
N LYS A 36 -4.29 10.11 9.06
CA LYS A 36 -4.31 11.52 8.63
C LYS A 36 -2.89 12.05 8.67
N ARG A 37 -2.38 12.46 7.50
CA ARG A 37 -1.01 12.98 7.35
C ARG A 37 -0.80 14.24 8.21
N CYS A 38 0.36 14.32 8.86
CA CYS A 38 0.72 15.45 9.70
C CYS A 38 0.78 16.76 8.89
N HIS A 39 0.50 17.90 9.53
CA HIS A 39 0.52 19.21 8.90
C HIS A 39 1.90 19.64 8.35
N LYS A 40 2.98 18.97 8.76
CA LYS A 40 4.37 19.25 8.35
C LYS A 40 4.84 18.37 7.20
N GLU A 41 4.03 17.42 6.76
CA GLU A 41 4.38 16.51 5.67
C GLU A 41 3.89 17.03 4.31
N ASP A 42 4.45 16.47 3.24
CA ASP A 42 3.90 16.62 1.90
C ASP A 42 2.44 16.16 1.88
N GLN A 43 1.58 16.93 1.21
CA GLN A 43 0.13 16.70 1.16
C GLN A 43 -0.51 16.60 2.57
N PRO A 44 -0.45 17.68 3.35
CA PRO A 44 -0.88 17.67 4.76
C PRO A 44 -2.40 17.47 4.87
N ASN A 45 -2.83 16.87 5.99
CA ASN A 45 -4.24 16.67 6.35
C ASN A 45 -5.06 15.76 5.41
N ILE A 46 -4.42 15.12 4.43
CA ILE A 46 -5.06 14.09 3.60
C ILE A 46 -5.15 12.78 4.39
N TRP A 47 -6.27 12.08 4.21
CA TRP A 47 -6.47 10.72 4.72
C TRP A 47 -5.98 9.70 3.70
N GLY A 48 -5.19 8.73 4.17
CA GLY A 48 -4.70 7.62 3.38
C GLY A 48 -4.68 6.32 4.18
N THR A 49 -4.50 5.21 3.49
CA THR A 49 -4.20 3.92 4.12
C THR A 49 -2.76 3.91 4.65
N PRO A 50 -2.46 3.11 5.68
CA PRO A 50 -1.08 2.83 6.07
C PRO A 50 -0.28 2.27 4.90
N GLY A 51 1.01 2.62 4.85
CA GLY A 51 1.91 2.17 3.80
C GLY A 51 2.79 3.28 3.23
N GLY A 52 3.74 2.86 2.41
CA GLY A 52 4.83 3.72 2.01
C GLY A 52 5.59 3.20 0.81
N LYS A 53 6.70 3.88 0.52
CA LYS A 53 7.55 3.55 -0.60
C LYS A 53 8.29 2.24 -0.32
N ILE A 54 8.39 1.40 -1.34
CA ILE A 54 9.21 0.19 -1.26
C ILE A 54 10.68 0.62 -1.21
N GLU A 55 11.40 0.20 -0.18
CA GLU A 55 12.83 0.46 -0.05
C GLU A 55 13.67 -0.51 -0.90
N ARG A 56 14.95 -0.19 -1.09
CA ARG A 56 15.84 -1.01 -1.92
C ARG A 56 15.99 -2.41 -1.33
N GLY A 57 15.50 -3.41 -2.06
CA GLY A 57 15.60 -4.82 -1.69
C GLY A 57 14.45 -5.32 -0.82
N GLU A 58 13.43 -4.49 -0.55
CA GLU A 58 12.20 -4.94 0.08
C GLU A 58 11.23 -5.54 -0.95
N GLU A 59 10.57 -6.62 -0.55
CA GLU A 59 9.37 -7.11 -1.21
C GLU A 59 8.14 -6.29 -0.75
N PRO A 60 7.09 -6.14 -1.58
CA PRO A 60 5.90 -5.35 -1.23
C PRO A 60 5.27 -5.71 0.11
N LEU A 61 5.26 -7.00 0.48
CA LEU A 61 4.76 -7.49 1.77
C LEU A 61 5.62 -7.03 2.95
N GLN A 62 6.95 -7.04 2.79
CA GLN A 62 7.87 -6.55 3.82
C GLN A 62 7.65 -5.06 4.08
N THR A 63 7.51 -4.27 3.00
CA THR A 63 7.24 -2.84 3.08
C THR A 63 5.96 -2.54 3.87
N VAL A 64 4.81 -3.17 3.55
CA VAL A 64 3.56 -2.87 4.30
C VAL A 64 3.62 -3.29 5.76
N LEU A 65 4.29 -4.40 6.09
CA LEU A 65 4.43 -4.84 7.47
C LEU A 65 5.32 -3.89 8.29
N ARG A 66 6.40 -3.36 7.67
CA ARG A 66 7.26 -2.35 8.29
C ARG A 66 6.50 -1.04 8.51
N GLU A 67 5.92 -0.48 7.46
CA GLU A 67 5.20 0.80 7.50
C GLU A 67 4.04 0.75 8.50
N LEU A 68 3.23 -0.32 8.48
CA LEU A 68 2.12 -0.50 9.43
C LEU A 68 2.63 -0.43 10.89
N LYS A 69 3.74 -1.10 11.19
CA LYS A 69 4.33 -1.08 12.52
C LYS A 69 4.89 0.29 12.88
N GLU A 70 5.57 0.96 11.95
CA GLU A 70 6.17 2.29 12.19
C GLU A 70 5.09 3.34 12.48
N GLU A 71 4.03 3.36 11.66
CA GLU A 71 2.98 4.37 11.72
C GLU A 71 1.95 4.12 12.83
N THR A 72 1.71 2.84 13.19
CA THR A 72 0.57 2.46 14.05
C THR A 72 0.92 1.54 15.21
N GLN A 73 2.15 0.99 15.25
CA GLN A 73 2.60 -0.06 16.18
C GLN A 73 1.87 -1.40 16.06
N ILE A 74 0.94 -1.55 15.11
CA ILE A 74 0.27 -2.81 14.81
C ILE A 74 1.25 -3.76 14.12
N LYS A 75 1.21 -5.04 14.51
CA LYS A 75 2.01 -6.10 13.90
C LYS A 75 1.08 -7.19 13.40
N LEU A 76 1.32 -7.63 12.17
CA LEU A 76 0.68 -8.78 11.55
C LEU A 76 1.75 -9.77 11.13
N ALA A 77 1.41 -11.05 11.16
CA ALA A 77 2.20 -12.09 10.53
C ALA A 77 1.97 -12.08 9.01
N PRO A 78 2.96 -12.50 8.20
CA PRO A 78 2.85 -12.49 6.74
C PRO A 78 1.62 -13.26 6.19
N ASP A 79 1.20 -14.33 6.86
CA ASP A 79 0.06 -15.17 6.50
C ASP A 79 -1.30 -14.56 6.85
N GLU A 80 -1.34 -13.47 7.62
CA GLU A 80 -2.55 -12.68 7.88
C GLU A 80 -2.84 -11.67 6.76
N VAL A 81 -1.91 -11.49 5.80
CA VAL A 81 -2.03 -10.50 4.74
C VAL A 81 -2.39 -11.14 3.41
N VAL A 82 -3.47 -10.67 2.80
CA VAL A 82 -3.95 -11.14 1.49
C VAL A 82 -3.66 -10.09 0.43
N TYR A 83 -2.98 -10.50 -0.65
CA TYR A 83 -2.74 -9.64 -1.81
C TYR A 83 -4.05 -9.37 -2.57
N GLN A 84 -4.38 -8.09 -2.75
CA GLN A 84 -5.62 -7.66 -3.42
C GLN A 84 -5.43 -7.18 -4.86
N GLY A 85 -4.21 -6.76 -5.24
CA GLY A 85 -3.94 -6.30 -6.60
C GLY A 85 -2.75 -5.35 -6.71
N HIS A 86 -2.46 -4.94 -7.94
CA HIS A 86 -1.38 -4.03 -8.30
C HIS A 86 -1.86 -3.06 -9.36
N ARG A 87 -1.44 -1.80 -9.25
CA ARG A 87 -1.74 -0.76 -10.24
C ARG A 87 -0.44 -0.06 -10.66
N SER A 88 -0.18 -0.08 -11.96
CA SER A 88 0.85 0.76 -12.59
C SER A 88 0.19 2.00 -13.21
N GLY A 89 0.85 3.15 -13.17
CA GLY A 89 0.35 4.39 -13.79
C GLY A 89 1.47 5.36 -14.13
N ARG A 90 1.25 6.19 -15.16
CA ARG A 90 2.09 7.33 -15.51
C ARG A 90 1.35 8.61 -15.16
N PHE A 91 2.04 9.53 -14.49
CA PHE A 91 1.56 10.90 -14.31
C PHE A 91 2.20 11.72 -15.45
N ASN A 92 1.36 12.31 -16.30
CA ASN A 92 1.79 13.22 -17.38
C ASN A 92 1.99 14.62 -16.83
#